data_AF-A0A661DAN1-F1
#
_entry.id   AF-A0A661DAN1-F1
#
_cell.length_a   1.000
_cell.length_b   1.000
_cell.length_c   1.000
_cell.angle_alpha   90.00
_cell.angle_beta   90.00
_cell.angle_gamma   90.00
#
_symmetry.space_group_name_H-M   'P 1'
#
loop_
_entity.id
_entity.type
_entity.pdbx_description
1 polymer ?
#
loop_
_entity_poly.entity_id
_entity_poly.type
_entity_poly.pdbx_seq_one_letter_code
_entity_poly.pdbx_strand_id
1 'polypeptide(L)'
;MMFSTNPYVAGNPVGDSPAFIGRADVLRDVLRVLRHPEENAIVLYGQRRIGKTSVLQELEAKLPKEGGYHPIFFDLQDKAQWPLARVLQEFAQKISDKLKKAKTKRKFD
;
A
#
# COMPACT_ATOMS: atom_id res chain seq x y z
N MET A 1 38.07 -8.29 10.53
CA MET A 1 37.41 -7.46 9.50
C MET A 1 35.93 -7.37 9.87
N MET A 2 35.42 -6.17 10.14
CA MET A 2 33.98 -5.95 10.26
C MET A 2 33.42 -5.94 8.84
N PHE A 3 32.66 -6.98 8.47
CA PHE A 3 31.91 -6.95 7.23
C PHE A 3 30.79 -5.92 7.39
N SER A 4 30.82 -4.83 6.63
CA SER A 4 29.67 -3.95 6.52
C SER A 4 28.52 -4.79 6.00
N THR A 5 27.49 -4.98 6.81
CA THR A 5 26.26 -5.64 6.38
C THR A 5 25.73 -4.87 5.17
N ASN A 6 25.44 -5.60 4.09
CA ASN A 6 24.80 -5.01 2.93
C ASN A 6 23.49 -4.34 3.39
N PRO A 7 23.34 -3.01 3.28
CA PRO A 7 22.14 -2.32 3.75
C PRO A 7 20.91 -2.65 2.89
N TYR A 8 21.12 -3.23 1.71
CA TYR A 8 20.05 -3.64 0.81
C TYR A 8 19.53 -5.03 1.19
N VAL A 9 18.39 -5.05 1.89
CA VAL A 9 17.64 -6.29 2.18
C VAL A 9 16.97 -6.77 0.89
N ALA A 10 17.53 -7.80 0.27
CA ALA A 10 16.86 -8.53 -0.81
C ALA A 10 15.82 -9.49 -0.19
N GLY A 11 14.55 -9.08 -0.13
CA GLY A 11 13.53 -9.90 0.54
C GLY A 11 12.14 -9.29 0.50
N ASN A 12 11.52 -9.18 1.68
CA ASN A 12 10.17 -8.65 1.86
C ASN A 12 10.09 -7.16 1.49
N PRO A 13 8.91 -6.68 1.06
CA PRO A 13 8.63 -5.25 0.96
C PRO A 13 8.96 -4.50 2.27
N VAL A 14 9.37 -3.24 2.14
CA VAL A 14 9.88 -2.39 3.25
C VAL A 14 8.99 -1.17 3.52
N GLY A 15 7.71 -1.20 3.17
CA GLY A 15 6.81 -0.08 3.51
C GLY A 15 6.58 0.01 5.02
N ASP A 16 6.32 1.22 5.51
CA ASP A 16 6.15 1.58 6.93
C ASP A 16 7.38 1.24 7.79
N SER A 17 8.58 1.45 7.24
CA SER A 17 9.84 1.09 7.89
C SER A 17 10.93 2.15 7.62
N PRO A 18 11.91 2.33 8.54
CA PRO A 18 13.10 3.15 8.30
C PRO A 18 13.91 2.74 7.06
N ALA A 19 13.72 1.51 6.56
CA ALA A 19 14.35 1.03 5.33
C ALA A 19 13.69 1.56 4.04
N PHE A 20 12.56 2.28 4.13
CA PHE A 20 11.93 2.95 3.00
C PHE A 20 12.69 4.23 2.62
N ILE A 21 13.75 4.08 1.83
CA ILE A 21 14.65 5.19 1.45
C ILE A 21 14.52 5.49 -0.05
N GLY A 22 14.65 6.77 -0.43
CA GLY A 22 14.87 7.21 -1.82
C GLY A 22 13.64 7.17 -2.75
N ARG A 23 12.41 7.14 -2.22
CA ARG A 23 11.15 7.05 -2.99
C ARG A 23 10.11 8.11 -2.59
N ALA A 24 10.56 9.20 -1.97
CA ALA A 24 9.68 10.26 -1.50
C ALA A 24 9.02 11.02 -2.66
N ASP A 25 9.71 11.13 -3.80
CA ASP A 25 9.22 11.65 -5.07
C ASP A 25 8.02 10.84 -5.58
N VAL A 26 8.13 9.50 -5.62
CA VAL A 26 7.04 8.61 -6.04
C VAL A 26 5.81 8.80 -5.16
N LEU A 27 5.98 8.88 -3.83
CA LEU A 27 4.87 9.15 -2.91
C LEU A 27 4.22 10.51 -3.17
N ARG A 28 5.03 11.55 -3.38
CA ARG A 28 4.55 12.90 -3.66
C ARG A 28 3.70 12.94 -4.92
N ASP A 29 4.12 12.23 -5.96
CA ASP A 29 3.42 12.19 -7.24
C ASP A 29 2.10 11.42 -7.10
N VAL A 30 2.10 10.29 -6.39
CA VAL A 30 0.86 9.56 -6.06
C VAL A 30 -0.11 10.44 -5.27
N LEU A 31 0.36 11.14 -4.23
CA LEU A 31 -0.49 12.03 -3.43
C LEU A 31 -1.01 13.23 -4.24
N ARG A 32 -0.26 13.69 -5.24
CA ARG A 32 -0.72 14.74 -6.16
C ARG A 32 -1.92 14.27 -6.95
N VAL A 33 -1.83 13.10 -7.57
CA VAL A 33 -2.93 12.48 -8.32
C VAL A 33 -4.15 12.27 -7.43
N LEU A 34 -3.97 11.70 -6.23
CA LEU A 34 -5.08 11.44 -5.30
C LEU A 34 -5.85 12.69 -4.86
N ARG A 35 -5.24 13.88 -4.92
CA ARG A 35 -5.91 15.15 -4.60
C ARG A 35 -6.80 15.68 -5.73
N HIS A 36 -6.75 15.08 -6.93
CA HIS A 36 -7.57 15.47 -8.06
C HIS A 36 -8.73 14.49 -8.24
N PRO A 37 -10.00 14.89 -7.95
CA PRO A 37 -11.15 13.98 -8.00
C PRO A 37 -11.44 13.37 -9.37
N GLU A 38 -10.97 14.01 -10.44
CA GLU A 38 -11.12 13.54 -11.82
C GLU A 38 -10.08 12.47 -12.21
N GLU A 39 -9.03 12.29 -11.40
CA GLU A 39 -7.98 11.29 -11.64
C GLU A 39 -8.21 10.05 -10.78
N ASN A 40 -8.68 8.97 -11.41
CA ASN A 40 -9.20 7.79 -10.69
C ASN A 40 -8.30 6.55 -10.74
N ALA A 41 -7.16 6.59 -11.43
CA ALA A 41 -6.29 5.42 -11.59
C ALA A 41 -4.80 5.80 -11.64
N ILE A 42 -3.99 5.02 -10.91
CA ILE A 42 -2.53 5.13 -10.91
C ILE A 42 -1.94 3.75 -11.19
N VAL A 43 -1.00 3.66 -12.12
CA VAL A 43 -0.29 2.43 -12.44
C VAL A 43 1.18 2.56 -12.03
N LEU A 44 1.60 1.80 -11.03
CA LEU A 44 3.01 1.65 -10.67
C LEU A 44 3.61 0.48 -11.47
N TYR A 45 4.49 0.77 -12.42
CA TYR A 45 5.13 -0.24 -13.29
C TYR A 45 6.65 -0.23 -13.15
N GLY A 46 7.31 -1.28 -13.67
CA GLY A 46 8.76 -1.46 -13.61
C GLY A 46 9.18 -2.88 -13.24
N GLN A 47 10.49 -3.13 -13.18
CA GLN A 47 11.07 -4.47 -12.98
C GLN A 47 10.66 -5.14 -11.64
N ARG A 48 10.75 -6.47 -11.57
CA ARG A 48 10.54 -7.24 -10.34
C ARG A 48 11.54 -6.76 -9.26
N ARG A 49 11.10 -6.69 -8.01
CA ARG A 49 11.91 -6.22 -6.84
C ARG A 49 12.37 -4.75 -6.85
N ILE A 50 11.82 -3.89 -7.73
CA ILE A 50 12.14 -2.43 -7.69
C ILE A 50 11.51 -1.67 -6.50
N GLY A 51 10.60 -2.32 -5.75
CA GLY A 51 9.97 -1.75 -4.55
C GLY A 51 8.53 -1.27 -4.72
N LYS A 52 7.82 -1.68 -5.79
CA LYS A 52 6.40 -1.32 -6.01
C LYS A 52 5.51 -1.69 -4.82
N THR A 53 5.62 -2.91 -4.31
CA THR A 53 4.86 -3.35 -3.12
C THR A 53 5.23 -2.55 -1.88
N SER A 54 6.51 -2.19 -1.71
CA SER A 54 6.94 -1.33 -0.60
C SER A 54 6.27 0.06 -0.68
N VAL A 55 6.15 0.63 -1.88
CA VAL A 55 5.44 1.92 -2.08
C VAL A 55 3.96 1.80 -1.71
N LEU A 56 3.29 0.71 -2.13
CA LEU A 56 1.87 0.49 -1.78
C LEU A 56 1.66 0.34 -0.26
N GLN A 57 2.55 -0.35 0.44
CA GLN A 57 2.51 -0.48 1.90
C GLN A 57 2.77 0.85 2.62
N GLU A 58 3.74 1.62 2.13
CA GLU A 58 4.04 2.95 2.65
C GLU A 58 2.84 3.91 2.50
N LEU A 59 2.14 3.84 1.36
CA LEU A 59 0.88 4.56 1.14
C LEU A 59 -0.21 4.09 2.10
N GLU A 60 -0.36 2.78 2.33
CA GLU A 60 -1.34 2.25 3.29
C GLU A 60 -1.11 2.80 4.71
N ALA A 61 0.15 2.99 5.10
CA ALA A 61 0.51 3.53 6.41
C ALA A 61 0.38 5.06 6.51
N LYS A 62 0.66 5.79 5.43
CA LYS A 62 0.67 7.27 5.41
C LYS A 62 -0.70 7.90 5.14
N LEU A 63 -1.46 7.36 4.19
CA LEU A 63 -2.74 7.95 3.77
C LEU A 63 -3.75 8.21 4.91
N PRO A 64 -3.87 7.35 5.95
CA PRO A 64 -4.76 7.65 7.07
C PRO A 64 -4.37 8.91 7.84
N LYS A 65 -3.08 9.28 7.84
CA LYS A 65 -2.54 10.47 8.53
C LYS A 65 -2.76 11.75 7.73
N GLU A 66 -2.87 11.64 6.40
CA GLU A 66 -3.19 12.76 5.50
C GLU A 66 -4.67 13.19 5.60
N GLY A 67 -5.53 12.35 6.21
CA GLY A 67 -6.95 12.61 6.39
C GLY A 67 -7.79 12.24 5.16
N GLY A 68 -9.06 11.90 5.38
CA GLY A 68 -10.01 11.60 4.30
C GLY A 68 -9.83 10.25 3.59
N TYR A 69 -8.70 9.57 3.73
CA TYR A 69 -8.43 8.30 3.06
C TYR A 69 -8.60 7.07 3.96
N HIS A 70 -9.19 6.01 3.40
CA HIS A 70 -9.24 4.67 3.98
C HIS A 70 -8.58 3.69 3.03
N PRO A 71 -7.23 3.53 3.08
CA PRO A 71 -6.54 2.66 2.15
C PRO A 71 -6.90 1.18 2.38
N ILE A 72 -7.19 0.49 1.29
CA ILE A 72 -7.52 -0.93 1.28
C ILE A 72 -6.48 -1.65 0.41
N PHE A 73 -5.50 -2.30 1.03
CA PHE A 73 -4.55 -3.12 0.30
C PHE A 73 -5.21 -4.43 -0.13
N PHE A 74 -5.30 -4.72 -1.42
CA PHE A 74 -5.87 -5.97 -1.94
C PHE A 74 -4.87 -6.64 -2.89
N ASP A 75 -4.31 -7.77 -2.46
CA ASP A 75 -3.30 -8.50 -3.23
C ASP A 75 -3.96 -9.48 -4.19
N LEU A 76 -3.72 -9.31 -5.48
CA LEU A 76 -4.21 -10.18 -6.56
C LEU A 76 -3.25 -11.30 -6.93
N GLN A 77 -2.06 -11.37 -6.32
CA GLN A 77 -1.11 -12.45 -6.57
C GLN A 77 -1.77 -13.80 -6.29
N ASP A 78 -1.54 -14.74 -7.21
CA ASP A 78 -2.05 -16.12 -7.19
C ASP A 78 -3.59 -16.25 -7.24
N LYS A 79 -4.30 -15.18 -7.64
CA LYS A 79 -5.78 -15.15 -7.75
C LYS A 79 -6.29 -15.05 -9.19
N ALA A 80 -5.41 -15.22 -10.17
CA ALA A 80 -5.78 -15.09 -11.59
C ALA A 80 -6.87 -16.07 -12.04
N GLN A 81 -6.94 -17.25 -11.40
CA GLN A 81 -7.93 -18.29 -11.72
C GLN A 81 -9.21 -18.18 -10.88
N TRP A 82 -9.32 -17.16 -10.02
CA TRP A 82 -10.53 -17.01 -9.22
C TRP A 82 -11.68 -16.47 -10.08
N PRO A 83 -12.91 -16.98 -9.90
CA PRO A 83 -14.09 -16.35 -10.46
C PRO A 83 -14.18 -14.90 -9.99
N LEU A 84 -14.59 -13.99 -10.88
CA LEU A 84 -14.74 -12.57 -10.54
C LEU A 84 -15.65 -12.37 -9.30
N ALA A 85 -16.73 -13.15 -9.19
CA ALA A 85 -17.61 -13.12 -8.03
C ALA A 85 -16.88 -13.34 -6.70
N ARG A 86 -15.91 -14.28 -6.68
CA ARG A 86 -15.08 -14.54 -5.50
C ARG A 86 -14.13 -13.36 -5.21
N VAL A 87 -13.50 -12.81 -6.24
CA VAL A 87 -12.62 -11.63 -6.10
C VAL A 87 -13.38 -10.46 -5.49
N LEU A 88 -14.59 -10.18 -5.99
CA LEU A 88 -15.44 -9.10 -5.50
C LEU A 88 -15.94 -9.36 -4.06
N GLN A 89 -16.30 -10.61 -3.73
CA GLN A 89 -16.71 -10.99 -2.37
C GLN A 89 -15.57 -10.75 -1.38
N GLU A 90 -14.35 -11.23 -1.68
CA GLU A 90 -13.18 -11.04 -0.84
C GLU A 90 -12.79 -9.57 -0.71
N PHE A 91 -12.91 -8.80 -1.80
CA PHE A 91 -12.66 -7.37 -1.77
C PHE A 91 -13.67 -6.63 -0.88
N ALA A 92 -14.96 -6.93 -1.02
CA ALA A 92 -16.02 -6.36 -0.17
C ALA A 92 -15.82 -6.72 1.30
N GLN A 93 -15.47 -7.97 1.60
CA GLN A 93 -15.18 -8.43 2.96
C GLN A 93 -14.00 -7.64 3.56
N LYS A 94 -12.93 -7.47 2.78
CA LYS A 94 -11.74 -6.73 3.22
C LYS A 94 -12.02 -5.25 3.50
N ILE A 95 -12.85 -4.61 2.65
CA ILE A 95 -13.34 -3.24 2.89
C ILE A 95 -14.12 -3.18 4.20
N SER A 96 -15.11 -4.05 4.38
CA SER A 96 -15.94 -4.12 5.59
C SER A 96 -15.08 -4.25 6.86
N ASP A 97 -14.13 -5.18 6.86
CA ASP A 97 -13.30 -5.46 8.03
C ASP A 97 -12.38 -4.30 8.39
N LYS A 98 -11.78 -3.65 7.39
CA LYS A 98 -10.93 -2.47 7.62
C LYS A 98 -11.75 -1.30 8.17
N LEU A 99 -12.95 -1.05 7.62
CA LEU A 99 -13.81 0.04 8.06
C LEU A 99 -14.38 -0.18 9.47
N LYS A 100 -14.73 -1.43 9.83
CA LYS A 100 -15.14 -1.78 11.20
C LYS A 100 -14.02 -1.48 12.20
N LYS A 101 -12.80 -1.89 11.91
CA LYS A 101 -11.62 -1.62 12.75
C LYS A 101 -11.34 -0.12 12.91
N ALA A 102 -11.48 0.65 11.82
CA ALA A 102 -11.30 2.10 11.86
C ALA A 102 -12.35 2.80 12.74
N LYS A 103 -13.61 2.36 12.70
CA LYS A 103 -14.68 2.87 13.58
C LYS A 103 -14.43 2.56 15.06
N THR A 104 -13.89 1.38 15.37
CA THR A 104 -13.56 1.01 16.75
C THR A 104 -12.44 1.87 17.31
N LYS A 105 -11.36 2.15 16.54
CA LYS A 105 -10.27 3.02 17.01
C LYS A 105 -10.75 4.41 17.42
N ARG A 106 -11.63 5.04 16.61
CA ARG A 106 -12.19 6.37 16.91
C ARG A 106 -13.12 6.43 18.14
N LYS A 107 -13.53 5.30 18.72
CA LYS A 107 -14.35 5.29 19.95
C LYS A 107 -13.52 5.32 21.24
N PHE A 108 -12.21 5.14 21.15
CA PHE A 108 -11.30 5.09 22.31
C PHE A 108 -10.27 6.22 22.32
N ASP A 109 -10.33 7.13 21.33
CA ASP A 109 -9.60 8.41 21.28
C ASP A 109 -10.58 9.54 21.66
#